data_AF-A0A970CFG5-F1
#
_entry.id   AF-A0A970CFG5-F1
#
_cell.length_a   1.000
_cell.length_b   1.000
_cell.length_c   1.000
_cell.angle_alpha   90.00
_cell.angle_beta   90.00
_cell.angle_gamma   90.00
#
_symmetry.space_group_name_H-M   'P 1'
#
loop_
_entity.id
_entity.type
_entity.pdbx_description
1 polymer ?
#
loop_
_entity_poly.entity_id
_entity_poly.type
_entity_poly.pdbx_seq_one_letter_code
_entity_poly.pdbx_strand_id
1 'polypeptide(L)'
;MPEFGNPFSVLALDRKLTHSELVRTIRFMVAAEYEAVQLYMQAAESTDNELAKAVLKDIAEEEIVHAGEFLRLLKELEPEEEGFYKEGAEEVEELIKELKK
;
A
#
# COMPACT_ATOMS: atom_id res chain seq x y z
N MET A 1 1.09 8.60 10.85
CA MET A 1 2.29 9.24 10.28
C MET A 1 3.51 8.96 11.14
N PRO A 2 4.65 8.65 10.51
CA PRO A 2 5.88 8.32 11.24
C PRO A 2 6.38 9.50 12.07
N GLU A 3 6.74 9.22 13.33
CA GLU A 3 7.33 10.19 14.25
C GLU A 3 8.85 10.29 14.02
N PHE A 4 9.26 10.82 12.86
CA PHE A 4 10.67 11.06 12.51
C PHE A 4 11.27 12.30 13.21
N GLY A 5 10.99 12.48 14.51
CA GLY A 5 11.51 13.61 15.28
C GLY A 5 13.02 13.53 15.55
N ASN A 6 13.61 12.33 15.56
CA ASN A 6 15.05 12.12 15.71
C ASN A 6 15.50 10.77 15.08
N PRO A 7 16.78 10.57 14.73
CA PRO A 7 17.26 9.35 14.06
C PRO A 7 17.20 8.06 14.91
N PHE A 8 16.91 8.17 16.21
CA PHE A 8 16.70 7.05 17.14
C PHE A 8 15.24 6.89 17.56
N SER A 9 14.29 7.62 16.96
CA SER A 9 12.85 7.51 17.25
C SER A 9 12.31 6.10 16.95
N VAL A 10 12.99 5.33 16.12
CA VAL A 10 12.62 3.96 15.75
C VAL A 10 13.85 3.08 15.87
N LEU A 11 14.02 2.42 17.01
CA LEU A 11 15.02 1.37 17.19
C LEU A 11 14.45 0.02 16.72
N ALA A 12 15.33 -0.87 16.26
CA ALA A 12 14.94 -2.26 16.02
C ALA A 12 14.43 -2.89 17.32
N LEU A 13 13.44 -3.78 17.20
CA LEU A 13 12.95 -4.57 18.33
C LEU A 13 14.10 -5.39 18.94
N ASP A 14 14.05 -5.57 20.26
CA ASP A 14 14.97 -6.43 21.02
C ASP A 14 14.83 -7.92 20.67
N ARG A 15 13.75 -8.28 19.98
CA ARG A 15 13.48 -9.60 19.41
C ARG A 15 13.11 -9.54 17.93
N LYS A 16 13.10 -10.70 17.27
CA LYS A 16 12.56 -10.83 15.92
C LYS A 16 11.02 -10.81 15.94
N LEU A 17 10.44 -10.38 14.82
CA LEU A 17 9.01 -10.52 14.59
C LEU A 17 8.65 -12.01 14.55
N THR A 18 7.53 -12.36 15.17
CA THR A 18 6.85 -13.61 14.87
C THR A 18 6.30 -13.56 13.44
N HIS A 19 5.99 -14.73 12.88
CA HIS A 19 5.44 -14.79 11.53
C HIS A 19 4.15 -13.96 11.38
N SER A 20 3.20 -14.10 12.30
CA SER A 20 1.96 -13.33 12.26
C SER A 20 2.16 -11.82 12.44
N GLU A 21 3.20 -11.40 13.18
CA GLU A 21 3.56 -9.98 13.25
C GLU A 21 4.15 -9.47 11.94
N LEU A 22 5.02 -10.25 11.29
CA LEU A 22 5.56 -9.91 9.99
C LEU A 22 4.44 -9.76 8.95
N VAL A 23 3.50 -10.70 8.89
CA VAL A 23 2.33 -10.63 8.00
C VAL A 23 1.53 -9.34 8.25
N ARG A 24 1.24 -9.02 9.52
CA ARG A 24 0.56 -7.75 9.87
C ARG A 24 1.37 -6.52 9.45
N THR A 25 2.69 -6.55 9.65
CA THR A 25 3.58 -5.47 9.22
C THR A 25 3.54 -5.27 7.71
N ILE A 26 3.56 -6.33 6.90
CA ILE A 26 3.46 -6.20 5.44
C ILE A 26 2.09 -5.64 5.03
N ARG A 27 0.98 -6.05 5.68
CA ARG A 27 -0.35 -5.43 5.43
C ARG A 27 -0.34 -3.93 5.72
N PHE A 28 0.34 -3.50 6.78
CA PHE A 28 0.52 -2.07 7.07
C PHE A 28 1.38 -1.36 6.02
N MET A 29 2.41 -2.02 5.48
CA MET A 29 3.25 -1.44 4.42
C MET A 29 2.45 -1.23 3.13
N VAL A 30 1.60 -2.19 2.72
CA VAL A 30 0.66 -1.99 1.60
C VAL A 30 -0.23 -0.76 1.82
N ALA A 31 -0.80 -0.63 3.03
CA ALA A 31 -1.63 0.53 3.36
C ALA A 31 -0.83 1.85 3.35
N ALA A 32 0.43 1.83 3.78
CA ALA A 32 1.31 2.99 3.77
C ALA A 32 1.62 3.45 2.35
N GLU A 33 1.84 2.54 1.40
CA GLU A 33 2.05 2.91 0.00
C GLU A 33 0.80 3.58 -0.59
N TYR A 34 -0.41 3.07 -0.30
CA TYR A 34 -1.64 3.74 -0.74
C TYR A 34 -1.87 5.10 -0.06
N GLU A 35 -1.47 5.26 1.21
CA GLU A 35 -1.47 6.57 1.88
C GLU A 35 -0.50 7.54 1.18
N ALA A 36 0.69 7.08 0.79
CA ALA A 36 1.68 7.88 0.07
C ALA A 36 1.15 8.34 -1.30
N VAL A 37 0.58 7.42 -2.10
CA VAL A 37 -0.09 7.75 -3.38
C VAL A 37 -1.12 8.87 -3.17
N GLN A 38 -2.01 8.71 -2.19
CA GLN A 38 -3.06 9.68 -1.92
C GLN A 38 -2.49 11.05 -1.52
N LEU A 39 -1.48 11.08 -0.64
CA LEU A 39 -0.85 12.33 -0.18
C LEU A 39 -0.17 13.07 -1.33
N TYR A 40 0.58 12.36 -2.18
CA TYR A 40 1.32 12.96 -3.28
C TYR A 40 0.40 13.46 -4.39
N MET A 41 -0.60 12.67 -4.77
CA MET A 41 -1.59 13.07 -5.77
C MET A 41 -2.41 14.27 -5.31
N GLN A 42 -2.89 14.27 -4.06
CA GLN A 42 -3.62 15.41 -3.51
C GLN A 42 -2.77 16.69 -3.49
N ALA A 43 -1.49 16.59 -3.12
CA ALA A 43 -0.57 17.72 -3.14
C ALA A 43 -0.30 18.23 -4.57
N ALA A 44 -0.13 17.32 -5.54
CA ALA A 44 0.05 17.65 -6.95
C ALA A 44 -1.18 18.36 -7.53
N GLU A 45 -2.39 17.94 -7.17
CA GLU A 45 -3.65 18.58 -7.59
C GLU A 45 -3.87 19.95 -6.92
N SER A 46 -3.24 20.20 -5.77
CA SER A 46 -3.46 21.40 -4.94
C SER A 46 -2.39 22.49 -5.11
N THR A 47 -1.45 22.35 -6.04
CA THR A 47 -0.37 23.32 -6.28
C THR A 47 -0.37 23.80 -7.73
N ASP A 48 0.15 25.01 -7.97
CA ASP A 48 0.39 25.55 -9.32
C ASP A 48 1.86 25.42 -9.75
N ASN A 49 2.73 24.84 -8.91
CA ASN A 49 4.14 24.64 -9.26
C ASN A 49 4.31 23.42 -10.18
N GLU A 50 4.61 23.67 -11.46
CA GLU A 50 4.70 22.62 -12.48
C GLU A 50 5.80 21.58 -12.20
N LEU A 51 6.93 21.97 -11.62
CA LEU A 51 7.98 21.01 -11.24
C LEU A 51 7.48 20.08 -10.11
N ALA A 52 6.83 20.64 -9.10
CA ALA A 52 6.28 19.85 -8.00
C ALA A 52 5.21 18.87 -8.48
N LYS A 53 4.32 19.28 -9.39
CA LYS A 53 3.32 18.38 -10.02
C LYS A 53 3.97 17.20 -10.71
N ALA A 54 5.00 17.46 -11.52
CA ALA A 54 5.68 16.41 -12.27
C ALA A 54 6.32 15.39 -11.34
N VAL A 55 7.09 15.86 -10.35
CA VAL A 55 7.78 14.99 -9.38
C VAL A 55 6.80 14.21 -8.51
N LEU A 56 5.77 14.85 -7.96
CA LEU A 56 4.82 14.17 -7.08
C LEU A 56 4.01 13.08 -7.80
N LYS A 57 3.64 13.29 -9.07
CA LYS A 57 2.95 12.29 -9.87
C LYS A 57 3.85 11.10 -10.21
N ASP A 58 5.09 11.38 -10.60
CA ASP A 58 6.10 10.36 -10.90
C ASP A 58 6.33 9.46 -9.67
N ILE A 59 6.54 10.05 -8.49
CA ILE A 59 6.69 9.30 -7.23
C ILE A 59 5.41 8.52 -6.91
N ALA A 60 4.23 9.12 -7.06
CA ALA A 60 2.97 8.41 -6.78
C ALA A 60 2.78 7.16 -7.67
N GLU A 61 3.24 7.18 -8.92
CA GLU A 61 3.24 6.01 -9.78
C GLU A 61 4.22 4.92 -9.29
N GLU A 62 5.39 5.30 -8.78
CA GLU A 62 6.35 4.38 -8.17
C GLU A 62 5.78 3.70 -6.91
N GLU A 63 5.04 4.41 -6.05
CA GLU A 63 4.46 3.79 -4.84
C GLU A 63 3.41 2.72 -5.17
N ILE A 64 2.75 2.80 -6.34
CA ILE A 64 1.86 1.72 -6.80
C ILE A 64 2.67 0.45 -7.13
N VAL A 65 3.90 0.59 -7.65
CA VAL A 65 4.81 -0.53 -7.87
C VAL A 65 5.20 -1.15 -6.53
N HIS A 66 5.57 -0.33 -5.54
CA HIS A 66 5.90 -0.80 -4.19
C HIS A 66 4.72 -1.52 -3.52
N ALA A 67 3.51 -0.99 -3.65
CA ALA A 67 2.30 -1.67 -3.17
C ALA A 67 2.16 -3.06 -3.80
N GLY A 68 2.45 -3.18 -5.12
CA GLY A 68 2.49 -4.45 -5.83
C GLY A 68 3.55 -5.43 -5.31
N GLU A 69 4.76 -4.95 -4.99
CA GLU A 69 5.83 -5.76 -4.39
C GLU A 69 5.42 -6.32 -3.03
N PHE A 70 4.86 -5.47 -2.15
CA PHE A 70 4.37 -5.91 -0.84
C PHE A 70 3.19 -6.86 -0.94
N LEU A 71 2.25 -6.64 -1.85
CA LEU A 71 1.14 -7.57 -2.10
C LEU A 71 1.66 -8.93 -2.57
N ARG A 72 2.65 -8.97 -3.46
CA ARG A 72 3.26 -10.23 -3.89
C ARG A 72 3.94 -10.93 -2.72
N LEU A 73 4.67 -10.22 -1.88
CA LEU A 73 5.31 -10.78 -0.68
C LEU A 73 4.27 -11.30 0.31
N LEU A 74 3.17 -10.57 0.52
CA LEU A 74 2.09 -10.97 1.42
C LEU A 74 1.48 -12.31 0.99
N LYS A 75 1.23 -12.50 -0.31
CA LYS A 75 0.76 -13.78 -0.87
C LYS A 75 1.73 -14.94 -0.66
N GLU A 76 3.04 -14.67 -0.59
CA GLU A 76 4.04 -15.69 -0.26
C GLU A 76 3.98 -16.08 1.22
N LEU A 77 3.81 -15.09 2.09
CA LEU A 77 3.86 -15.28 3.54
C LEU A 77 2.54 -15.84 4.09
N GLU A 78 1.41 -15.48 3.51
CA GLU A 78 0.07 -15.89 3.95
C GLU A 78 -0.75 -16.45 2.77
N PRO A 79 -0.40 -17.65 2.26
CA PRO A 79 -1.02 -18.22 1.05
C PRO A 79 -2.51 -18.56 1.22
N GLU A 80 -2.99 -18.73 2.47
CA GLU A 80 -4.40 -19.00 2.76
C GLU A 80 -5.30 -17.81 2.38
N GLU A 81 -4.77 -16.58 2.36
CA GLU A 81 -5.51 -15.39 1.93
C GLU A 81 -5.94 -15.40 0.46
N GLU A 82 -5.26 -16.17 -0.39
CA GLU A 82 -5.54 -16.22 -1.82
C GLU A 82 -6.97 -16.71 -2.12
N GLY A 83 -7.55 -17.54 -1.24
CA GLY A 83 -8.95 -17.95 -1.34
C GLY A 83 -9.90 -16.75 -1.18
N PHE A 84 -9.70 -15.96 -0.13
CA PHE A 84 -10.51 -14.77 0.15
C PHE A 84 -10.35 -13.68 -0.93
N TYR A 85 -9.14 -13.51 -1.48
CA TYR A 85 -8.92 -12.55 -2.57
C TYR A 85 -9.67 -12.93 -3.85
N LYS A 86 -9.76 -14.23 -4.16
CA LYS A 86 -10.54 -14.72 -5.31
C LYS A 86 -12.02 -14.55 -5.10
N GLU A 87 -12.53 -14.91 -3.92
CA GLU A 87 -13.93 -14.71 -3.55
C GLU A 87 -14.33 -13.23 -3.68
N GLY A 88 -13.56 -12.31 -3.11
CA GLY A 88 -13.83 -10.87 -3.23
C GLY A 88 -13.77 -10.34 -4.67
N ALA A 89 -12.89 -10.90 -5.52
CA ALA A 89 -12.86 -10.54 -6.94
C ALA A 89 -14.10 -11.06 -7.69
N GLU A 90 -14.57 -12.27 -7.39
CA GLU A 90 -15.78 -12.86 -7.96
C GLU A 90 -17.03 -12.05 -7.58
N GLU A 91 -17.14 -11.59 -6.33
CA GLU A 91 -18.22 -10.72 -5.88
C GLU A 91 -18.31 -9.43 -6.73
N VAL A 92 -17.18 -8.79 -7.02
CA VAL A 92 -17.12 -7.58 -7.87
C VAL A 92 -17.54 -7.89 -9.31
N GLU A 93 -17.10 -9.03 -9.86
CA GLU A 93 -17.48 -9.46 -11.22
C GLU A 93 -18.99 -9.72 -11.35
N GLU A 94 -19.65 -10.24 -10.32
CA GLU A 94 -21.10 -10.38 -10.28
C GLU A 94 -21.81 -9.03 -10.35
N LEU A 95 -21.38 -8.07 -9.52
CA LEU A 95 -21.92 -6.71 -9.53
C LEU A 95 -21.74 -6.01 -10.88
N ILE A 96 -20.57 -6.19 -11.52
CA ILE A 96 -20.31 -5.64 -12.87
C ILE A 96 -21.29 -6.21 -13.89
N LYS A 97 -21.60 -7.50 -13.84
CA LYS A 97 -22.55 -8.16 -14.75
C LYS A 97 -23.98 -7.66 -14.52
N GLU A 98 -24.36 -7.37 -13.28
CA GLU A 98 -25.69 -6.81 -12.97
C GLU A 98 -25.86 -5.40 -13.53
N LEU A 99 -24.86 -4.54 -13.38
CA LEU A 99 -24.93 -3.14 -13.84
C LEU A 99 -24.83 -2.96 -15.37
N LYS A 100 -24.29 -3.96 -16.08
CA LYS A 100 -24.15 -3.94 -17.55
C LYS A 100 -25.32 -4.63 -18.28
N LYS A 101 -26.29 -5.18 -17.56
CA LYS A 101 -27.54 -5.71 -18.12
C LYS A 101 -28.56 -4.60 -18.33
#